data_AF-A0A7Y3FAH2-F1
#
_entry.id   AF-A0A7Y3FAH2-F1
#
_cell.length_a   1.000
_cell.length_b   1.000
_cell.length_c   1.000
_cell.angle_alpha   90.00
_cell.angle_beta   90.00
_cell.angle_gamma   90.00
#
_symmetry.space_group_name_H-M   'P 1'
#
loop_
_entity.id
_entity.type
_entity.pdbx_description
1 polymer ?
#
loop_
_entity_poly.entity_id
_entity_poly.type
_entity_poly.pdbx_seq_one_letter_code
_entity_poly.pdbx_strand_id
1 'polypeptide(L)' 'MIETKITSERAMQLEDKYGAHNYHPLPVVLSRGEGVYVWDAEGK' A
#
# COMPACT_ATOMS: atom_id res chain seq x y z
N MET A 1 14.15 -5.06 17.76
CA MET A 1 14.02 -5.54 16.36
C MET A 1 13.55 -4.35 15.56
N ILE A 2 14.25 -3.96 14.50
CA ILE A 2 13.82 -2.81 13.68
C ILE A 2 12.74 -3.34 12.73
N GLU A 3 11.49 -3.05 13.04
CA GLU A 3 10.35 -3.39 12.19
C GLU A 3 10.48 -2.57 10.89
N THR A 4 10.76 -3.25 9.78
CA THR A 4 10.90 -2.60 8.49
C THR A 4 9.50 -2.43 7.88
N LYS A 5 8.83 -1.32 8.20
CA LYS A 5 7.49 -1.01 7.69
C LYS A 5 7.60 -0.38 6.29
N ILE A 6 6.95 -0.97 5.29
CA ILE A 6 6.77 -0.33 3.97
C ILE A 6 5.77 0.81 4.13
N THR A 7 6.06 1.98 3.56
CA THR A 7 5.13 3.11 3.51
C THR A 7 4.27 3.05 2.25
N SER A 8 3.10 3.67 2.27
CA SER A 8 2.23 3.80 1.09
C SER A 8 2.97 4.43 -0.09
N GLU A 9 3.74 5.49 0.15
CA GLU A 9 4.55 6.16 -0.87
C GLU A 9 5.55 5.20 -1.51
N ARG A 10 6.27 4.41 -0.70
CA ARG A 10 7.27 3.49 -1.21
C ARG A 10 6.63 2.36 -2.04
N ALA A 11 5.48 1.85 -1.61
CA ALA A 11 4.74 0.83 -2.35
C ALA A 11 4.24 1.37 -3.70
N MET A 12 3.65 2.56 -3.74
CA MET A 12 3.19 3.19 -4.99
C MET A 12 4.36 3.46 -5.95
N GLN A 13 5.52 3.92 -5.46
CA GLN A 13 6.71 4.11 -6.30
C GLN A 13 7.24 2.79 -6.89
N LEU A 14 7.13 1.68 -6.15
CA LEU A 14 7.52 0.38 -6.65
C LEU A 14 6.54 -0.13 -7.71
N GLU A 15 5.23 0.05 -7.50
CA GLU A 15 4.22 -0.29 -8.50
C GLU A 15 4.40 0.55 -9.77
N ASP A 16 4.55 1.87 -9.66
CA ASP A 16 4.77 2.77 -10.81
C ASP A 16 6.02 2.38 -11.62
N LYS A 17 7.09 1.94 -10.94
CA LYS A 17 8.35 1.55 -11.59
C LYS A 17 8.29 0.19 -12.28
N TYR A 18 7.57 -0.77 -11.71
CA TYR A 18 7.68 -2.18 -12.10
C TYR A 18 6.37 -2.78 -12.63
N GLY A 19 5.23 -2.15 -12.36
CA GLY A 19 3.90 -2.57 -12.79
C GLY A 19 3.53 -2.00 -14.15
N ALA A 20 2.59 -2.67 -14.84
CA ALA A 20 1.97 -2.09 -16.03
C ALA A 20 0.94 -1.02 -15.62
N HIS A 21 0.87 0.07 -16.37
CA HIS A 21 -0.03 1.20 -16.08
C HIS A 21 -1.41 0.98 -16.71
N ASN A 22 -2.09 -0.13 -16.37
CA ASN A 22 -3.41 -0.50 -16.91
C ASN A 22 -4.58 -0.27 -15.93
N TYR A 23 -4.29 0.27 -14.74
CA TYR A 23 -5.27 0.70 -13.75
C TYR A 23 -5.00 2.15 -13.29
N HIS A 24 -6.01 2.77 -12.69
CA HIS A 24 -5.90 4.07 -12.02
C HIS A 24 -6.40 3.93 -10.57
N PRO A 25 -5.59 3.36 -9.68
CA PRO A 25 -6.01 3.08 -8.31
C PRO A 25 -6.20 4.39 -7.51
N LEU A 26 -7.03 4.32 -6.47
CA LEU A 26 -7.04 5.35 -5.43
C LEU A 26 -5.67 5.37 -4.73
N PRO A 27 -5.18 6.55 -4.29
CA PRO A 27 -3.86 6.69 -3.66
C PRO A 27 -3.86 6.19 -2.21
N VAL A 28 -4.18 4.92 -2.02
CA VAL A 28 -4.22 4.22 -0.73
C VAL A 28 -3.62 2.83 -0.88
N VAL A 29 -2.77 2.44 0.06
CA VAL A 29 -2.13 1.12 0.07
C VAL A 29 -2.63 0.36 1.29
N LEU A 30 -3.44 -0.67 1.06
CA LEU A 30 -3.98 -1.51 2.13
C LEU A 30 -2.93 -2.52 2.60
N SER A 31 -2.83 -2.70 3.92
CA SER A 31 -1.87 -3.62 4.56
C SER A 31 -2.55 -4.74 5.35
N ARG A 32 -3.80 -4.56 5.77
CA ARG A 32 -4.60 -5.54 6.52
C ARG A 32 -6.09 -5.37 6.22
N GLY A 33 -6.85 -6.47 6.29
CA GLY A 33 -8.31 -6.46 6.30
C GLY A 33 -8.88 -7.43 7.35
N GLU A 34 -9.99 -7.06 7.98
CA GLU A 34 -10.71 -7.87 8.97
C GLU A 34 -12.20 -7.50 8.97
N GLY A 35 -13.06 -8.45 8.59
CA GLY A 35 -14.48 -8.19 8.40
C GLY A 35 -14.71 -7.09 7.36
N VAL A 36 -15.39 -6.02 7.74
CA VAL A 36 -15.67 -4.85 6.89
C VAL A 36 -14.58 -3.77 6.98
N TYR A 37 -13.58 -3.94 7.84
CA TYR A 37 -12.54 -2.96 8.09
C TYR A 37 -11.27 -3.30 7.32
N VAL A 38 -10.58 -2.26 6.88
CA VAL A 38 -9.27 -2.34 6.25
C VAL A 38 -8.37 -1.27 6.86
N TRP A 39 -7.07 -1.55 6.85
CA TRP A 39 -6.05 -0.61 7.34
C TRP A 39 -5.03 -0.31 6.26
N ASP A 40 -4.61 0.95 6.18
CA ASP A 40 -3.53 1.34 5.27
C ASP A 40 -2.14 0.91 5.79
N ALA A 41 -1.09 1.13 5.00
CA ALA A 41 0.29 0.83 5.38
C ALA A 41 0.78 1.67 6.57
N GLU A 42 0.13 2.80 6.86
CA GLU A 42 0.38 3.64 8.01
C GLU A 42 -0.38 3.15 9.27
N GLY A 43 -1.36 2.27 9.12
CA GLY A 43 -2.16 1.65 10.17
C GLY A 43 -3.46 2.40 10.50
N LYS A 44 -3.93 3.27 9.60
CA LYS A 44 -5.21 3.98 9.73
C LYS A 44 -6.37 3.11 9.27
#